data_AF-A0A2J8WFP0-F1
#
_entry.id   AF-A0A2J8WFP0-F1
#
_cell.length_a   1.000
_cell.length_b   1.000
_cell.length_c   1.000
_cell.angle_alpha   90.00
_cell.angle_beta   90.00
_cell.angle_gamma   90.00
#
_symmetry.space_group_name_H-M   'P 1'
#
loop_
_entity.id
_entity.type
_entity.pdbx_description
1 polymer ?
#
loop_
_entity_poly.entity_id
_entity_poly.type
_entity_poly.pdbx_seq_one_letter_code
_entity_poly.pdbx_strand_id
1 'polypeptide(L)'
;MCASVKYNIRGPALIPRMKTKHRIYYITLFSIVLLGLIATGMFQFWPHSIESSNDWNVEKRSVRDVPVVRLPADSPIPERGDLSCRMHTCFDVYRCGFNPKNKIKVYIYALKKYVDDFGVSVSNTISREYNELLMAISDSDYYTDDINRACLFVPSIDVLNQNTLRIKETAQALAQLSRWDRGSNHLLFNMLPGGPPDYNTALDVPRDRALLAGGGFSTWTYRQGYDVSIPVYSPLSAEVDLPEKGPGRSFALVAQAGVQWRDLGSPKPPPPRFK
;
A
#
# COMPACT_ATOMS: atom_id res chain seq x y z
N MET A 1 65.14 72.79 -2.33
CA MET A 1 64.49 71.48 -2.49
C MET A 1 62.99 71.68 -2.37
N CYS A 2 62.24 71.46 -3.45
CA CYS A 2 60.81 71.12 -3.42
C CYS A 2 60.50 70.51 -4.80
N ALA A 3 60.14 69.22 -4.79
CA ALA A 3 59.78 68.45 -5.96
C ALA A 3 58.32 68.75 -6.37
N SER A 4 58.06 68.85 -7.66
CA SER A 4 56.69 68.86 -8.20
C SER A 4 56.50 67.66 -9.12
N VAL A 5 55.53 66.83 -8.74
CA VAL A 5 55.13 65.57 -9.35
C VAL A 5 54.30 65.85 -10.60
N LYS A 6 54.71 65.31 -11.77
CA LYS A 6 53.86 65.23 -12.96
C LYS A 6 53.28 63.81 -13.06
N TYR A 7 51.99 63.69 -12.75
CA TYR A 7 51.19 62.51 -13.05
C TYR A 7 50.93 62.41 -14.57
N ASN A 8 51.10 61.21 -15.11
CA ASN A 8 50.70 60.86 -16.47
C ASN A 8 49.82 59.61 -16.38
N ILE A 9 48.49 59.77 -16.43
CA ILE A 9 47.55 58.64 -16.45
C ILE A 9 46.50 58.88 -17.56
N ARG A 10 46.71 58.09 -18.62
CA ARG A 10 45.85 57.69 -19.74
C ARG A 10 44.39 58.14 -19.67
N GLY A 11 43.97 58.84 -20.72
CA GLY A 11 42.56 59.10 -21.04
C GLY A 11 41.76 57.81 -21.34
N PRO A 12 40.43 57.93 -21.45
CA PRO A 12 39.53 56.78 -21.52
C PRO A 12 39.71 56.00 -22.83
N ALA A 13 39.73 54.67 -22.72
CA ALA A 13 39.75 53.75 -23.84
C ALA A 13 38.50 53.96 -24.71
N LEU A 14 38.71 54.49 -25.93
CA LEU A 14 37.67 54.58 -26.95
C LEU A 14 37.21 53.16 -27.32
N ILE A 15 36.01 52.80 -26.88
CA ILE A 15 35.30 51.60 -27.32
C ILE A 15 35.21 51.66 -28.85
N PRO A 16 35.75 50.68 -29.59
CA PRO A 16 35.71 50.71 -31.04
C PRO A 16 34.25 50.66 -31.51
N ARG A 17 33.78 51.76 -32.11
CA ARG A 17 32.43 51.90 -32.63
C ARG A 17 32.31 50.97 -33.86
N MET A 18 31.74 49.78 -33.67
CA MET A 18 31.47 48.85 -34.77
C MET A 18 30.57 49.53 -35.82
N LYS A 19 30.95 49.41 -37.10
CA LYS A 19 30.17 49.93 -38.24
C LYS A 19 28.73 49.40 -38.17
N THR A 20 27.75 50.27 -38.32
CA THR A 20 26.30 50.01 -38.14
C THR A 20 25.78 48.76 -38.84
N LYS A 21 26.30 48.43 -40.03
CA LYS A 21 25.95 47.20 -40.76
C LYS A 21 26.30 45.91 -40.01
N HIS A 22 27.47 45.85 -39.36
CA HIS A 22 27.91 44.67 -38.61
C HIS A 22 27.20 44.59 -37.24
N ARG A 23 26.88 45.74 -36.66
CA ARG A 23 26.11 45.81 -35.41
C ARG A 23 24.72 45.20 -35.57
N ILE A 24 24.03 45.46 -36.69
CA ILE A 24 22.72 44.84 -36.95
C ILE A 24 22.88 43.32 -37.08
N TYR A 25 23.87 42.85 -37.85
CA TYR A 25 24.14 41.43 -38.03
C TYR A 25 24.41 40.68 -36.70
N TYR A 26 25.26 41.24 -35.84
CA TYR A 26 25.55 40.63 -34.53
C TYR A 26 24.36 40.69 -33.57
N ILE A 27 23.55 41.75 -33.62
CA ILE A 27 22.32 41.83 -32.81
C ILE A 27 21.32 40.77 -33.27
N THR A 28 21.11 40.61 -34.58
CA THR A 28 20.20 39.59 -35.11
C THR A 28 20.68 38.17 -34.79
N LEU A 29 21.99 37.92 -34.91
CA LEU A 29 22.59 36.63 -34.58
C LEU A 29 22.40 36.31 -33.08
N PHE A 30 22.65 37.29 -32.21
CA PHE A 30 22.47 37.14 -30.77
C PHE A 30 21.00 36.89 -30.40
N SER A 31 20.06 37.60 -31.03
CA SER A 31 18.61 37.37 -30.82
C SER A 31 18.18 35.97 -31.23
N ILE A 32 18.70 35.42 -32.34
CA ILE A 32 18.39 34.04 -32.77
C ILE A 32 18.95 33.02 -31.76
N VAL A 33 20.19 33.20 -31.31
CA VAL A 33 20.81 32.31 -30.32
C VAL A 33 20.07 32.38 -28.98
N LEU A 34 19.69 33.58 -28.53
CA LEU A 34 18.94 33.78 -27.29
C LEU A 34 17.54 33.14 -27.36
N LEU A 35 16.83 33.29 -28.48
CA LEU A 35 15.55 32.63 -28.70
C LEU A 35 15.68 31.11 -28.73
N GLY A 36 16.76 30.57 -29.30
CA GLY A 36 17.06 29.13 -29.26
C GLY A 36 17.32 28.62 -27.83
N LEU A 37 18.04 29.39 -27.02
CA LEU A 37 18.28 29.05 -25.61
C LEU A 37 17.01 29.14 -24.76
N ILE A 38 16.17 30.14 -25.00
CA ILE A 38 14.87 30.25 -24.32
C ILE A 38 13.95 29.12 -24.77
N ALA A 39 13.90 28.77 -26.06
CA ALA A 39 13.07 27.68 -26.56
C ALA A 39 13.53 26.31 -26.03
N THR A 40 14.84 26.07 -25.95
CA THR A 40 15.39 24.84 -25.36
C THR A 40 15.17 24.79 -23.86
N GLY A 41 15.37 25.89 -23.13
CA GLY A 41 14.98 26.00 -21.73
C GLY A 41 13.48 25.78 -21.53
N MET A 42 12.65 26.36 -22.39
CA MET A 42 11.21 26.17 -22.36
C MET A 42 10.79 24.76 -22.72
N PHE A 43 11.48 24.03 -23.60
CA PHE A 43 11.19 22.63 -23.93
C PHE A 43 11.68 21.66 -22.85
N GLN A 44 12.83 21.95 -22.24
CA GLN A 44 13.46 21.11 -21.23
C GLN A 44 12.82 21.31 -19.83
N PHE A 45 12.28 22.50 -19.58
CA PHE A 45 11.44 22.83 -18.42
C PHE A 45 9.96 22.99 -18.79
N TRP A 46 9.56 22.62 -20.02
CA TRP A 46 8.13 22.59 -20.36
C TRP A 46 7.53 21.51 -19.48
N PRO A 47 6.46 21.80 -18.74
CA PRO A 47 5.73 20.75 -18.08
C PRO A 47 5.07 19.97 -19.22
N HIS A 48 5.73 18.91 -19.68
CA HIS A 48 4.96 17.71 -19.90
C HIS A 48 4.42 17.33 -18.52
N SER A 49 3.30 17.96 -18.17
CA SER A 49 2.29 17.33 -17.34
C SER A 49 1.86 16.08 -18.09
N ILE A 50 2.74 15.08 -18.10
CA ILE A 50 2.31 13.72 -17.95
C ILE A 50 1.42 13.81 -16.72
N GLU A 51 0.13 13.60 -16.90
CA GLU A 51 -0.74 13.15 -15.83
C GLU A 51 -0.03 11.93 -15.23
N SER A 52 0.85 12.19 -14.27
CA SER A 52 1.31 11.22 -13.32
C SER A 52 0.12 11.01 -12.40
N SER A 53 -0.87 10.30 -12.92
CA SER A 53 -1.87 9.60 -12.13
C SER A 53 -1.11 8.57 -11.30
N ASN A 54 -0.55 9.00 -10.17
CA ASN A 54 -0.09 8.18 -9.05
C ASN A 54 0.45 9.10 -7.94
N ASP A 55 -0.35 10.07 -7.51
CA ASP A 55 -0.22 10.63 -6.16
C ASP A 55 -1.01 9.73 -5.20
N TRP A 56 -0.44 8.58 -4.84
CA TRP A 56 -0.96 7.71 -3.78
C TRP A 56 -0.33 8.09 -2.45
N ASN A 57 -0.55 9.33 -2.01
CA ASN A 57 -0.37 9.71 -0.62
C ASN A 57 -1.58 9.19 0.16
N VAL A 58 -1.47 7.98 0.72
CA VAL A 58 -2.48 7.37 1.62
C VAL A 58 -2.82 8.28 2.80
N GLU A 59 -1.98 9.27 3.10
CA GLU A 59 -2.15 10.26 4.18
C GLU A 59 -3.15 11.40 3.89
N LYS A 60 -3.63 11.63 2.64
CA LYS A 60 -4.39 12.86 2.33
C LYS A 60 -5.65 12.71 1.47
N ARG A 61 -6.22 11.52 1.31
CA ARG A 61 -7.62 11.45 0.90
C ARG A 61 -8.50 11.75 2.11
N SER A 62 -9.01 12.97 2.17
CA SER A 62 -10.28 13.24 2.82
C SER A 62 -11.25 12.12 2.43
N VAL A 63 -11.73 11.34 3.41
CA VAL A 63 -12.69 10.24 3.24
C VAL A 63 -13.94 10.68 2.45
N ARG A 64 -14.14 11.99 2.27
CA ARG A 64 -15.28 12.61 1.58
C ARG A 64 -15.25 12.46 0.05
N ASP A 65 -14.08 12.28 -0.59
CA ASP A 65 -13.95 12.25 -2.06
C ASP A 65 -13.69 10.84 -2.63
N VAL A 66 -14.07 9.80 -1.90
CA VAL A 66 -13.88 8.41 -2.30
C VAL A 66 -14.97 7.98 -3.29
N PRO A 67 -14.64 7.33 -4.42
CA PRO A 67 -15.65 6.86 -5.37
C PRO A 67 -16.63 5.89 -4.71
N VAL A 68 -17.92 6.13 -4.94
CA VAL A 68 -19.01 5.33 -4.39
C VAL A 68 -19.39 4.22 -5.37
N VAL A 69 -19.41 2.98 -4.89
CA VAL A 69 -19.87 1.81 -5.65
C VAL A 69 -21.17 1.32 -5.02
N ARG A 70 -22.20 1.17 -5.84
CA ARG A 70 -23.47 0.58 -5.43
C ARG A 70 -23.39 -0.94 -5.54
N LEU A 71 -23.89 -1.64 -4.53
CA LEU A 71 -24.03 -3.09 -4.52
C LEU A 71 -25.50 -3.45 -4.68
N PRO A 72 -25.91 -3.84 -5.90
CA PRO A 72 -27.22 -4.44 -6.14
C PRO A 72 -27.49 -5.63 -5.23
N ALA A 73 -28.74 -5.81 -4.77
CA ALA A 73 -29.13 -6.94 -3.94
C ALA A 73 -28.86 -8.32 -4.57
N ASP A 74 -28.84 -8.41 -5.90
CA ASP A 74 -28.53 -9.58 -6.72
C ASP A 74 -27.03 -9.76 -7.01
N SER A 75 -26.16 -8.89 -6.46
CA SER A 75 -24.72 -9.02 -6.60
C SER A 75 -24.23 -10.39 -6.13
N PRO A 76 -23.26 -11.00 -6.86
CA PRO A 76 -22.74 -12.31 -6.51
C PRO A 76 -22.12 -12.30 -5.11
N ILE A 77 -22.30 -13.42 -4.42
CA ILE A 77 -21.75 -13.64 -3.08
C ILE A 77 -20.71 -14.76 -3.20
N PRO A 78 -19.49 -14.58 -2.66
CA PRO A 78 -18.50 -15.65 -2.54
C PRO A 78 -19.07 -16.87 -1.81
N GLU A 79 -18.51 -18.04 -2.08
CA GLU A 79 -18.72 -19.21 -1.24
C GLU A 79 -18.10 -18.99 0.16
N ARG A 80 -18.54 -19.81 1.12
CA ARG A 80 -17.93 -19.82 2.45
C ARG A 80 -16.45 -20.21 2.34
N GLY A 81 -15.65 -19.73 3.30
CA GLY A 81 -14.22 -19.99 3.33
C GLY A 81 -13.90 -21.49 3.26
N ASP A 82 -13.20 -21.91 2.20
CA ASP A 82 -12.86 -23.32 1.98
C ASP A 82 -11.72 -23.77 2.94
N LEU A 83 -12.04 -24.68 3.85
CA LEU A 83 -11.11 -25.25 4.85
C LEU A 83 -10.13 -26.27 4.25
N SER A 84 -10.42 -26.79 3.05
CA SER A 84 -9.53 -27.70 2.32
C SER A 84 -8.36 -26.96 1.64
N CYS A 85 -8.40 -25.63 1.58
CA CYS A 85 -7.35 -24.85 0.95
C CYS A 85 -5.99 -25.03 1.60
N ARG A 86 -4.99 -25.20 0.74
CA ARG A 86 -3.56 -25.29 1.06
C ARG A 86 -2.79 -24.45 0.03
N MET A 87 -1.53 -24.19 0.34
CA MET A 87 -0.65 -23.41 -0.54
C MET A 87 -0.54 -23.99 -1.96
N HIS A 88 -0.68 -25.29 -2.15
CA HIS A 88 -0.57 -25.93 -3.47
C HIS A 88 -1.92 -26.14 -4.16
N THR A 89 -3.06 -25.93 -3.48
CA THR A 89 -4.40 -26.18 -4.05
C THR A 89 -5.17 -24.91 -4.40
N CYS A 90 -5.03 -23.88 -3.58
CA CYS A 90 -5.83 -22.66 -3.71
C CYS A 90 -5.01 -21.41 -4.00
N PHE A 91 -3.71 -21.43 -3.72
CA PHE A 91 -2.81 -20.31 -4.00
C PHE A 91 -2.19 -20.45 -5.38
N ASP A 92 -2.30 -19.41 -6.19
CA ASP A 92 -1.70 -19.33 -7.52
C ASP A 92 -0.25 -18.82 -7.42
N VAL A 93 0.69 -19.76 -7.32
CA VAL A 93 2.13 -19.46 -7.25
C VAL A 93 2.64 -18.81 -8.54
N TYR A 94 1.99 -19.03 -9.68
CA TYR A 94 2.45 -18.51 -10.97
C TYR A 94 2.28 -17.00 -11.11
N ARG A 95 1.44 -16.38 -10.27
CA ARG A 95 1.35 -14.92 -10.15
C ARG A 95 2.54 -14.31 -9.43
N CYS A 96 3.25 -15.10 -8.63
CA CYS A 96 4.39 -14.66 -7.86
C CYS A 96 5.63 -14.71 -8.74
N GLY A 97 5.76 -13.70 -9.60
CA GLY A 97 6.86 -13.57 -10.55
C GLY A 97 8.22 -13.60 -9.87
N PHE A 98 9.20 -14.22 -10.53
CA PHE A 98 10.58 -14.24 -10.04
C PHE A 98 11.19 -12.85 -10.15
N ASN A 99 11.57 -12.26 -9.01
CA ASN A 99 12.29 -11.00 -8.93
C ASN A 99 13.76 -11.30 -8.58
N PRO A 100 14.75 -10.57 -9.11
CA PRO A 100 16.15 -10.70 -8.69
C PRO A 100 16.39 -10.57 -7.17
N LYS A 101 15.48 -9.91 -6.43
CA LYS A 101 15.52 -9.84 -4.95
C LYS A 101 14.74 -10.96 -4.24
N ASN A 102 14.13 -11.87 -4.98
CA ASN A 102 13.23 -12.94 -4.50
C ASN A 102 12.13 -12.44 -3.54
N LYS A 103 11.61 -11.23 -3.79
CA LYS A 103 10.54 -10.60 -3.01
C LYS A 103 9.23 -10.69 -3.77
N ILE A 104 8.17 -11.11 -3.08
CA ILE A 104 6.81 -11.03 -3.61
C ILE A 104 6.35 -9.58 -3.74
N LYS A 105 5.36 -9.34 -4.60
CA LYS A 105 4.73 -8.03 -4.75
C LYS A 105 3.30 -8.05 -4.23
N VAL A 106 2.90 -6.99 -3.56
CA VAL A 106 1.60 -6.82 -2.91
C VAL A 106 0.93 -5.60 -3.50
N TYR A 107 -0.25 -5.80 -4.08
CA TYR A 107 -1.09 -4.72 -4.57
C TYR A 107 -2.19 -4.41 -3.56
N ILE A 108 -2.37 -3.12 -3.27
CA ILE A 108 -3.45 -2.63 -2.42
C ILE A 108 -4.55 -2.08 -3.32
N TYR A 109 -5.78 -2.55 -3.17
CA TYR A 109 -6.90 -2.01 -3.93
C TYR A 109 -7.16 -0.56 -3.55
N ALA A 110 -7.55 0.25 -4.54
CA ALA A 110 -8.01 1.61 -4.30
C ALA A 110 -9.18 1.64 -3.30
N LEU A 111 -9.15 2.61 -2.37
CA LEU A 111 -10.26 2.85 -1.44
C LEU A 111 -11.53 3.20 -2.22
N LYS A 112 -12.64 2.51 -1.89
CA LYS A 112 -13.97 2.71 -2.47
C LYS A 112 -15.00 2.68 -1.35
N LYS A 113 -16.06 3.50 -1.48
CA LYS A 113 -17.19 3.48 -0.55
C LYS A 113 -18.28 2.59 -1.12
N TYR A 114 -18.57 1.47 -0.45
CA TYR A 114 -19.64 0.57 -0.86
C TYR A 114 -20.96 0.96 -0.17
N VAL A 115 -22.01 1.10 -0.96
CA VAL A 115 -23.37 1.38 -0.49
C VAL A 115 -24.34 0.35 -1.08
N ASP A 116 -25.40 0.02 -0.36
CA ASP A 116 -26.47 -0.82 -0.89
C ASP A 116 -27.43 -0.02 -1.79
N ASP A 117 -28.48 -0.70 -2.29
CA ASP A 117 -29.53 -0.09 -3.13
C ASP A 117 -30.27 1.07 -2.46
N PHE A 118 -30.29 1.11 -1.12
CA PHE A 118 -30.91 2.18 -0.33
C PHE A 118 -29.93 3.30 0.04
N GLY A 119 -28.67 3.22 -0.43
CA GLY A 119 -27.63 4.21 -0.16
C GLY A 119 -27.01 4.10 1.24
N VAL A 120 -27.29 3.03 1.98
CA VAL A 120 -26.70 2.75 3.29
C VAL A 120 -25.31 2.16 3.10
N SER A 121 -24.35 2.64 3.89
CA SER A 121 -22.97 2.15 3.82
C SER A 121 -22.87 0.69 4.25
N VAL A 122 -22.08 -0.09 3.51
CA VAL A 122 -21.85 -1.52 3.77
C VAL A 122 -20.83 -1.73 4.89
N SER A 123 -19.83 -0.86 4.94
CA SER A 123 -18.82 -0.80 5.98
C SER A 123 -18.72 0.63 6.50
N ASN A 124 -18.32 0.77 7.76
CA ASN A 124 -17.90 2.04 8.31
C ASN A 124 -16.69 2.60 7.56
N THR A 125 -16.41 3.89 7.81
CA THR A 125 -15.14 4.49 7.39
C THR A 125 -13.98 3.64 7.87
N ILE A 126 -12.94 3.52 7.04
CA ILE A 126 -11.72 2.76 7.35
C ILE A 126 -11.21 3.14 8.76
N SER A 127 -10.94 2.15 9.61
CA SER A 127 -10.39 2.40 10.94
C SER A 127 -8.95 2.93 10.84
N ARG A 128 -8.49 3.60 11.88
CA ARG A 128 -7.09 4.05 11.97
C ARG A 128 -6.14 2.86 11.95
N GLU A 129 -6.50 1.79 12.66
CA GLU A 129 -5.72 0.57 12.81
C GLU A 129 -5.54 -0.12 11.45
N TYR A 130 -6.61 -0.19 10.63
CA TYR A 130 -6.51 -0.75 9.29
C TYR A 130 -5.73 0.16 8.34
N ASN A 131 -5.88 1.48 8.48
CA ASN A 131 -5.12 2.44 7.69
C ASN A 131 -3.61 2.35 7.95
N GLU A 132 -3.20 2.24 9.22
CA GLU A 132 -1.79 2.01 9.61
C GLU A 132 -1.25 0.71 9.00
N LEU A 133 -2.08 -0.34 8.95
CA LEU A 133 -1.72 -1.61 8.30
C LEU A 133 -1.48 -1.43 6.80
N LEU A 134 -2.38 -0.72 6.09
CA LEU A 134 -2.21 -0.44 4.66
C LEU A 134 -1.00 0.45 4.39
N MET A 135 -0.74 1.45 5.23
CA MET A 135 0.46 2.30 5.17
C MET A 135 1.74 1.47 5.35
N ALA A 136 1.77 0.58 6.33
CA ALA A 136 2.91 -0.30 6.56
C ALA A 136 3.23 -1.21 5.36
N ILE A 137 2.20 -1.63 4.61
CA ILE A 137 2.38 -2.38 3.35
C ILE A 137 2.88 -1.45 2.26
N SER A 138 2.24 -0.28 2.08
CA SER A 138 2.58 0.73 1.07
C SER A 138 4.03 1.21 1.17
N ASP A 139 4.52 1.44 2.39
CA ASP A 139 5.88 1.91 2.68
C ASP A 139 6.94 0.80 2.55
N SER A 140 6.51 -0.45 2.35
CA SER A 140 7.41 -1.59 2.24
C SER A 140 7.90 -1.81 0.81
N ASP A 141 9.07 -2.44 0.67
CA ASP A 141 9.59 -2.90 -0.62
C ASP A 141 8.67 -3.90 -1.37
N TYR A 142 7.68 -4.47 -0.67
CA TYR A 142 6.74 -5.43 -1.23
C TYR A 142 5.63 -4.75 -2.02
N TYR A 143 5.35 -3.46 -1.78
CA TYR A 143 4.28 -2.75 -2.49
C TYR A 143 4.54 -2.67 -4.01
N THR A 144 3.43 -2.66 -4.77
CA THR A 144 3.40 -2.36 -6.20
C THR A 144 2.09 -1.64 -6.55
N ASP A 145 2.18 -0.69 -7.47
CA ASP A 145 1.06 0.06 -8.06
C ASP A 145 0.39 -0.72 -9.20
N ASP A 146 1.14 -1.60 -9.85
CA ASP A 146 0.65 -2.43 -10.95
C ASP A 146 0.07 -3.76 -10.48
N ILE A 147 -1.23 -3.96 -10.70
CA ILE A 147 -1.97 -5.18 -10.37
C ILE A 147 -1.44 -6.43 -11.10
N ASN A 148 -0.82 -6.28 -12.29
CA ASN A 148 -0.31 -7.42 -13.07
C ASN A 148 1.01 -7.97 -12.53
N ARG A 149 1.76 -7.15 -11.77
CA ARG A 149 3.02 -7.54 -11.13
C ARG A 149 2.80 -8.12 -9.73
N ALA A 150 1.59 -8.02 -9.18
CA ALA A 150 1.30 -8.46 -7.83
C ALA A 150 1.12 -9.99 -7.71
N CYS A 151 1.76 -10.53 -6.67
CA CYS A 151 1.57 -11.87 -6.17
C CYS A 151 0.36 -11.93 -5.22
N LEU A 152 0.24 -10.95 -4.32
CA LEU A 152 -0.85 -10.85 -3.34
C LEU A 152 -1.70 -9.60 -3.56
N PHE A 153 -2.98 -9.71 -3.23
CA PHE A 153 -3.93 -8.61 -3.32
C PHE A 153 -4.54 -8.33 -1.94
N VAL A 154 -4.48 -7.07 -1.50
CA VAL A 154 -5.01 -6.62 -0.21
C VAL A 154 -6.16 -5.64 -0.49
N PRO A 155 -7.43 -6.03 -0.23
CA PRO A 155 -8.58 -5.14 -0.37
C PRO A 155 -8.46 -3.93 0.56
N SER A 156 -8.92 -2.76 0.16
CA SER A 156 -9.13 -1.63 1.09
C SER A 156 -10.53 -1.71 1.73
N ILE A 157 -10.90 -2.90 2.22
CA ILE A 157 -12.17 -3.17 2.91
C ILE A 157 -11.80 -3.58 4.33
N ASP A 158 -12.11 -2.73 5.29
CA ASP A 158 -11.77 -2.97 6.69
C ASP A 158 -12.65 -4.09 7.26
N VAL A 159 -12.04 -5.25 7.48
CA VAL A 159 -12.67 -6.40 8.13
C VAL A 159 -11.95 -6.78 9.43
N LEU A 160 -11.22 -5.83 10.05
CA LEU A 160 -10.48 -6.11 11.29
C LEU A 160 -11.39 -6.49 12.46
N ASN A 161 -12.58 -5.88 12.51
CA ASN A 161 -13.60 -6.12 13.54
C ASN A 161 -14.92 -6.52 12.89
N GLN A 162 -15.31 -7.79 13.04
CA GLN A 162 -16.51 -8.31 12.40
C GLN A 162 -17.80 -7.71 12.99
N ASN A 163 -17.81 -7.31 14.26
CA ASN A 163 -19.00 -6.76 14.93
C ASN A 163 -19.58 -5.52 14.22
N THR A 164 -18.74 -4.77 13.49
CA THR A 164 -19.18 -3.57 12.77
C THR A 164 -19.61 -3.84 11.33
N LEU A 165 -19.59 -5.09 10.86
CA LEU A 165 -19.77 -5.44 9.46
C LEU A 165 -21.18 -5.93 9.15
N ARG A 166 -21.65 -5.57 7.96
CA ARG A 166 -22.80 -6.20 7.30
C ARG A 166 -22.30 -7.39 6.48
N ILE A 167 -22.31 -8.58 7.08
CA ILE A 167 -21.63 -9.79 6.55
C ILE A 167 -21.93 -10.06 5.08
N LYS A 168 -23.20 -10.02 4.68
CA LYS A 168 -23.64 -10.33 3.32
C LYS A 168 -23.10 -9.31 2.31
N GLU A 169 -23.28 -8.04 2.61
CA GLU A 169 -22.90 -6.93 1.74
C GLU A 169 -21.38 -6.77 1.66
N THR A 170 -20.65 -7.02 2.76
CA THR A 170 -19.18 -7.08 2.73
C THR A 170 -18.70 -8.19 1.80
N ALA A 171 -19.36 -9.35 1.81
CA ALA A 171 -19.02 -10.44 0.89
C ALA A 171 -19.30 -10.08 -0.57
N GLN A 172 -20.42 -9.40 -0.85
CA GLN A 172 -20.71 -8.85 -2.17
C GLN A 172 -19.65 -7.84 -2.61
N ALA A 173 -19.18 -6.98 -1.69
CA ALA A 173 -18.12 -6.02 -1.97
C ALA A 173 -16.80 -6.71 -2.37
N LEU A 174 -16.46 -7.82 -1.71
CA LEU A 174 -15.29 -8.64 -2.06
C LEU A 174 -15.42 -9.25 -3.46
N ALA A 175 -16.60 -9.79 -3.81
CA ALA A 175 -16.84 -10.37 -5.14
C ALA A 175 -16.76 -9.35 -6.28
N GLN A 176 -16.97 -8.06 -6.00
CA GLN A 176 -16.86 -6.97 -6.99
C GLN A 176 -15.41 -6.51 -7.22
N LEU A 177 -14.43 -7.02 -6.47
CA LEU A 177 -13.04 -6.68 -6.68
C LEU A 177 -12.54 -7.23 -8.02
N SER A 178 -11.81 -6.40 -8.77
CA SER A 178 -11.19 -6.86 -10.01
C SER A 178 -10.20 -7.98 -9.69
N ARG A 179 -10.22 -9.07 -10.48
CA ARG A 179 -9.39 -10.26 -10.26
C ARG A 179 -9.67 -11.04 -8.96
N TRP A 180 -10.83 -10.87 -8.31
CA TRP A 180 -11.20 -11.67 -7.12
C TRP A 180 -10.95 -13.16 -7.33
N ASP A 181 -11.35 -13.72 -8.48
CA ASP A 181 -10.99 -15.08 -8.94
C ASP A 181 -11.14 -16.13 -7.83
N ARG A 182 -12.35 -16.21 -7.27
CA ARG A 182 -12.69 -17.04 -6.11
C ARG A 182 -11.74 -16.84 -4.91
N GLY A 183 -11.33 -15.60 -4.66
CA GLY A 183 -10.42 -15.22 -3.58
C GLY A 183 -8.96 -15.65 -3.76
N SER A 184 -8.55 -16.14 -4.94
CA SER A 184 -7.16 -16.58 -5.15
C SER A 184 -6.17 -15.46 -4.88
N ASN A 185 -5.16 -15.73 -4.04
CA ASN A 185 -4.11 -14.80 -3.61
C ASN A 185 -4.59 -13.50 -2.91
N HIS A 186 -5.86 -13.43 -2.52
CA HIS A 186 -6.37 -12.31 -1.74
C HIS A 186 -6.08 -12.51 -0.27
N LEU A 187 -5.56 -11.49 0.41
CA LEU A 187 -5.26 -11.52 1.84
C LEU A 187 -6.19 -10.57 2.59
N LEU A 188 -6.96 -11.14 3.51
CA LEU A 188 -7.85 -10.41 4.42
C LEU A 188 -7.23 -10.37 5.81
N PHE A 189 -7.41 -9.27 6.55
CA PHE A 189 -6.95 -9.12 7.92
C PHE A 189 -8.15 -9.03 8.85
N ASN A 190 -8.22 -9.92 9.84
CA ASN A 190 -9.28 -9.92 10.84
C ASN A 190 -8.71 -10.23 12.22
N MET A 191 -8.86 -9.31 13.17
CA MET A 191 -8.41 -9.51 14.55
C MET A 191 -9.55 -10.00 15.44
N LEU A 192 -10.78 -9.53 15.21
CA LEU A 192 -11.94 -9.80 16.07
C LEU A 192 -13.07 -10.46 15.25
N PRO A 193 -13.01 -11.78 15.02
CA PRO A 193 -14.11 -12.56 14.44
C PRO A 193 -15.33 -12.65 15.37
N GLY A 194 -16.54 -12.56 14.82
CA GLY A 194 -17.78 -12.56 15.60
C GLY A 194 -18.09 -11.21 16.26
N GLY A 195 -18.81 -11.26 17.38
CA GLY A 195 -19.17 -10.08 18.16
C GLY A 195 -19.72 -10.46 19.53
N PRO A 196 -19.85 -9.51 20.47
CA PRO A 196 -20.39 -9.81 21.79
C PRO A 196 -21.79 -10.43 21.71
N PRO A 197 -22.10 -11.46 22.52
CA PRO A 197 -21.26 -12.07 23.56
C PRO A 197 -20.30 -13.16 23.05
N ASP A 198 -20.56 -13.73 21.88
CA ASP A 198 -19.87 -14.93 21.37
C ASP A 198 -18.97 -14.60 20.17
N TYR A 199 -17.66 -14.56 20.42
CA TYR A 199 -16.66 -14.41 19.36
C TYR A 199 -16.47 -15.72 18.61
N ASN A 200 -16.27 -15.63 17.30
CA ASN A 200 -16.09 -16.80 16.42
C ASN A 200 -14.61 -17.16 16.26
N THR A 201 -14.34 -18.34 15.73
CA THR A 201 -12.95 -18.83 15.56
C THR A 201 -12.35 -18.47 14.19
N ALA A 202 -13.12 -17.81 13.33
CA ALA A 202 -12.71 -17.26 12.04
C ALA A 202 -13.69 -16.18 11.58
N LEU A 203 -13.31 -15.41 10.57
CA LEU A 203 -14.17 -14.42 9.93
C LEU A 203 -15.37 -15.12 9.26
N ASP A 204 -16.59 -14.67 9.55
CA ASP A 204 -17.82 -15.25 8.97
C ASP A 204 -18.13 -14.76 7.55
N VAL A 205 -17.54 -13.64 7.15
CA VAL A 205 -17.69 -13.10 5.79
C VAL A 205 -17.26 -14.17 4.77
N PRO A 206 -18.18 -14.61 3.89
CA PRO A 206 -17.85 -15.49 2.77
C PRO A 206 -16.73 -14.89 1.92
N ARG A 207 -15.72 -15.70 1.60
CA ARG A 207 -14.46 -15.23 1.02
C ARG A 207 -13.80 -16.26 0.09
N ASP A 208 -14.53 -17.27 -0.36
CA ASP A 208 -14.02 -18.34 -1.21
C ASP A 208 -12.69 -18.90 -0.67
N ARG A 209 -11.60 -18.74 -1.44
CA ARG A 209 -10.26 -19.23 -1.17
C ARG A 209 -9.34 -18.17 -0.57
N ALA A 210 -9.82 -16.97 -0.27
CA ALA A 210 -8.97 -15.90 0.25
C ALA A 210 -8.22 -16.32 1.52
N LEU A 211 -6.95 -15.93 1.60
CA LEU A 211 -6.10 -16.10 2.76
C LEU A 211 -6.62 -15.21 3.88
N LEU A 212 -6.54 -15.71 5.11
CA LEU A 212 -6.91 -14.97 6.30
C LEU A 212 -5.69 -14.77 7.20
N ALA A 213 -5.31 -13.52 7.40
CA ALA A 213 -4.48 -13.09 8.50
C ALA A 213 -5.38 -12.87 9.72
N GLY A 214 -5.44 -13.86 10.61
CA GLY A 214 -6.45 -13.97 11.66
C GLY A 214 -5.90 -14.00 13.08
N GLY A 215 -6.56 -13.30 14.01
CA GLY A 215 -6.23 -13.31 15.44
C GLY A 215 -6.99 -14.33 16.30
N GLY A 216 -8.15 -14.79 15.83
CA GLY A 216 -9.05 -15.66 16.60
C GLY A 216 -9.05 -17.13 16.19
N PHE A 217 -8.01 -17.61 15.50
CA PHE A 217 -7.99 -18.99 14.98
C PHE A 217 -8.10 -20.06 16.07
N SER A 218 -8.79 -21.15 15.73
CA SER A 218 -8.79 -22.41 16.47
C SER A 218 -8.08 -23.49 15.68
N THR A 219 -7.83 -24.65 16.31
CA THR A 219 -7.30 -25.83 15.61
C THR A 219 -8.17 -26.30 14.44
N TRP A 220 -9.46 -25.98 14.46
CA TRP A 220 -10.42 -26.39 13.41
C TRP A 220 -10.53 -25.38 12.27
N THR A 221 -10.28 -24.11 12.53
CA THR A 221 -10.42 -23.04 11.53
C THR A 221 -9.10 -22.58 10.92
N TYR A 222 -7.97 -22.87 11.59
CA TYR A 222 -6.65 -22.53 11.07
C TYR A 222 -6.25 -23.44 9.91
N ARG A 223 -6.07 -22.87 8.72
CA ARG A 223 -5.53 -23.60 7.55
C ARG A 223 -4.01 -23.55 7.58
N GLN A 224 -3.39 -24.59 8.14
CA GLN A 224 -1.93 -24.65 8.30
C GLN A 224 -1.21 -24.48 6.96
N GLY A 225 -0.24 -23.55 6.93
CA GLY A 225 0.55 -23.22 5.75
C GLY A 225 -0.21 -22.46 4.66
N TYR A 226 -1.43 -22.00 4.94
CA TYR A 226 -2.24 -21.19 4.05
C TYR A 226 -2.66 -19.87 4.69
N ASP A 227 -3.19 -19.94 5.93
CA ASP A 227 -3.54 -18.78 6.72
C ASP A 227 -2.37 -18.31 7.61
N VAL A 228 -2.43 -17.03 8.00
CA VAL A 228 -1.39 -16.38 8.82
C VAL A 228 -1.99 -16.04 10.18
N SER A 229 -1.49 -16.66 11.25
CA SER A 229 -1.88 -16.24 12.60
C SER A 229 -1.22 -14.89 12.91
N ILE A 230 -2.03 -13.90 13.27
CA ILE A 230 -1.57 -12.57 13.70
C ILE A 230 -1.97 -12.32 15.15
N PRO A 231 -1.24 -11.48 15.91
CA PRO A 231 -1.68 -11.09 17.25
C PRO A 231 -2.94 -10.22 17.17
N VAL A 232 -3.77 -10.28 18.21
CA VAL A 232 -4.88 -9.34 18.39
C VAL A 232 -4.32 -8.06 19.00
N TYR A 233 -4.62 -6.92 18.38
CA TYR A 233 -4.21 -5.61 18.91
C TYR A 233 -4.90 -5.36 20.25
N SER A 234 -4.11 -5.01 21.27
CA SER A 234 -4.62 -4.57 22.57
C SER A 234 -4.38 -3.07 22.74
N PRO A 235 -5.40 -2.27 23.07
CA PRO A 235 -5.21 -0.85 23.35
C PRO A 235 -4.30 -0.60 24.56
N LEU A 236 -4.15 -1.58 25.46
CA LEU A 236 -3.21 -1.52 26.58
C LEU A 236 -1.74 -1.57 26.13
N SER A 237 -1.47 -2.04 24.90
CA SER A 237 -0.12 -2.04 24.32
C SER A 237 0.37 -0.66 23.94
N ALA A 238 -0.52 0.34 23.81
CA ALA A 238 -0.13 1.72 23.50
C ALA A 238 0.60 2.42 24.65
N GLU A 239 0.39 1.95 25.89
CA GLU A 239 1.05 2.48 27.10
C GLU A 239 2.42 1.81 27.35
N VAL A 240 2.78 0.79 26.56
CA VAL A 240 4.05 0.10 26.71
C VAL A 240 5.10 0.87 25.92
N ASP A 241 5.99 1.56 26.62
CA ASP A 241 7.20 2.14 26.04
C ASP A 241 8.08 1.01 25.47
N LEU A 242 8.01 0.82 24.16
CA LEU A 242 8.90 -0.08 23.44
C LEU A 242 10.28 0.58 23.36
N PRO A 243 11.38 -0.16 23.60
CA PRO A 243 12.72 0.39 23.46
C PRO A 243 12.90 0.97 22.06
N GLU A 244 13.55 2.13 22.01
CA GLU A 244 13.72 2.92 20.79
C GLU A 244 14.29 2.06 19.65
N LYS A 245 13.80 2.35 18.44
CA LYS A 245 13.98 1.61 17.19
C LYS A 245 15.47 1.40 16.85
N GLY A 246 16.06 0.34 17.37
CA GLY A 246 17.31 -0.22 16.83
C GLY A 246 17.13 -0.71 15.39
N PRO A 247 18.21 -1.03 14.65
CA PRO A 247 18.15 -1.46 13.25
C PRO A 247 17.39 -2.78 12.99
N GLY A 248 16.78 -3.39 14.01
CA GLY A 248 15.86 -4.52 13.91
C GLY A 248 14.49 -4.15 14.48
N ARG A 249 13.41 -4.42 13.73
CA ARG A 249 12.03 -4.21 14.18
C ARG A 249 11.69 -5.23 15.29
N SER A 250 11.47 -4.76 16.52
CA SER A 250 10.94 -5.57 17.62
C SER A 250 9.42 -5.44 17.67
N PHE A 251 8.70 -6.56 17.58
CA PHE A 251 7.24 -6.63 17.72
C PHE A 251 6.90 -7.40 19.00
N ALA A 252 6.05 -6.84 19.86
CA ALA A 252 5.45 -7.58 20.96
C ALA A 252 4.24 -8.37 20.40
N LEU A 253 4.39 -9.68 20.24
CA LEU A 253 3.33 -10.56 19.78
C LEU A 253 2.54 -11.08 20.98
N VAL A 254 1.30 -10.62 21.15
CA VAL A 254 0.34 -11.24 22.06
C VAL A 254 -0.54 -12.19 21.25
N ALA A 255 -0.27 -13.49 21.31
CA ALA A 255 -1.09 -14.52 20.70
C ALA A 255 -1.99 -15.16 21.78
N GLN A 256 -3.28 -15.36 21.49
CA GLN A 256 -4.10 -16.28 22.27
C GLN A 256 -3.51 -17.69 22.13
N ALA A 257 -3.31 -18.37 23.27
CA ALA A 257 -2.78 -19.73 23.33
C ALA A 257 -3.80 -20.75 22.77
N GLY A 258 -3.96 -20.79 21.46
CA GLY A 258 -4.82 -21.75 20.75
C GLY A 258 -4.11 -22.54 19.65
N VAL A 259 -2.90 -22.12 19.26
CA VAL A 259 -2.11 -22.77 18.20
C VAL A 259 -0.70 -23.02 18.73
N GLN A 260 -0.39 -24.29 19.00
CA GLN A 260 0.95 -24.72 19.38
C GLN A 260 1.85 -24.65 18.15
N TRP A 261 2.74 -23.66 18.11
CA TRP A 261 3.83 -23.60 17.14
C TRP A 261 4.70 -24.85 17.32
N ARG A 262 4.70 -25.75 16.32
CA ARG A 262 5.73 -26.80 16.25
C ARG A 262 6.98 -26.19 15.67
N ASP A 263 8.01 -26.04 16.50
CA ASP A 263 9.36 -25.67 16.08
C ASP A 263 9.85 -26.63 14.97
N LEU A 264 10.06 -26.09 13.77
CA LEU A 264 10.55 -26.80 12.58
C LEU A 264 12.07 -27.07 12.62
N GLY A 265 12.68 -27.27 13.81
CA GLY A 265 14.12 -27.42 13.90
C GLY A 265 14.72 -28.03 15.17
N SER A 266 13.93 -28.62 16.07
CA SER A 266 14.49 -29.20 17.30
C SER A 266 14.66 -30.73 17.19
N PRO A 267 15.86 -31.31 17.42
CA PRO A 267 16.11 -32.75 17.33
C PRO A 267 15.66 -33.54 18.58
N LYS A 268 14.82 -32.97 19.45
CA LYS A 268 14.37 -33.65 20.67
C LYS A 268 13.12 -34.50 20.39
N PRO A 269 13.11 -35.79 20.80
CA PRO A 269 11.94 -36.64 20.64
C PRO A 269 10.78 -36.14 21.53
N PRO A 270 9.52 -36.32 21.10
CA PRO A 270 8.36 -35.87 21.87
C PRO A 270 8.20 -36.66 23.17
N PRO A 271 7.70 -36.04 24.25
CA PRO A 271 7.41 -36.73 25.50
C PRO A 271 6.24 -37.73 25.31
N PRO A 272 6.19 -38.81 26.12
CA PRO A 272 5.21 -39.87 25.97
C PRO A 272 3.81 -39.33 26.26
N ARG A 273 2.87 -39.61 25.34
CA ARG A 273 1.44 -39.36 25.56
C ARG A 273 0.94 -40.29 26.65
N PHE A 274 0.33 -39.74 27.69
CA PHE A 274 -0.60 -40.51 28.53
C PHE A 274 -1.88 -40.74 27.73
N LYS A 275 -2.38 -41.99 27.80
CA LYS A 275 -3.63 -42.44 27.19
C LYS A 275 -4.84 -41.76 27.82
#